data_AF-A0A6L9QTB6-F1
#
_entry.id   AF-A0A6L9QTB6-F1
#
_cell.length_a   1.000
_cell.length_b   1.000
_cell.length_c   1.000
_cell.angle_alpha   90.00
_cell.angle_beta   90.00
_cell.angle_gamma   90.00
#
_symmetry.space_group_name_H-M   'P 1'
#
loop_
_entity.id
_entity.type
_entity.pdbx_description
1 polymer ?
#
loop_
_entity_poly.entity_id
_entity_poly.type
_entity_poly.pdbx_seq_one_letter_code
_entity_poly.pdbx_strand_id
1 'polypeptide(L)'
;GGRYAALLGADAWAPDARAAADRLAEGPLPKPPPVHQAVDDLPHLADQEYAHITRTAPGLVRHVLAGLESRFPAMADYTDRQRRHTAEDIAHIVDFLGAALYVDDPELFTGFAAWMAGILTARDVPAHSLLPALDLLAEQLADYPRATDLLSRAREAVERTA
;
A
#
# COMPACT_ATOMS: atom_id res chain seq x y z
N GLY A 1 -5.15 -18.61 -4.10
CA GLY A 1 -4.22 -18.30 -3.00
C GLY A 1 -2.80 -18.30 -3.53
N GLY A 2 -1.87 -17.61 -2.87
CA GLY A 2 -0.44 -17.61 -3.22
C GLY A 2 -0.04 -16.74 -4.42
N ARG A 3 -0.86 -15.76 -4.83
CA ARG A 3 -0.64 -14.94 -6.05
C ARG A 3 0.77 -14.36 -6.13
N TYR A 4 1.32 -13.89 -5.01
CA TYR A 4 2.65 -13.26 -4.95
C TYR A 4 3.76 -14.19 -4.45
N ALA A 5 3.48 -15.48 -4.23
CA ALA A 5 4.44 -16.38 -3.60
C ALA A 5 5.75 -16.46 -4.38
N ALA A 6 5.69 -16.68 -5.69
CA ALA A 6 6.87 -16.72 -6.56
C ALA A 6 7.63 -15.38 -6.57
N LEU A 7 6.89 -14.25 -6.64
CA LEU A 7 7.48 -12.91 -6.65
C LEU A 7 8.26 -12.61 -5.36
N LEU A 8 7.78 -13.12 -4.22
CA LEU A 8 8.40 -12.93 -2.91
C LEU A 8 9.46 -14.00 -2.58
N GLY A 9 9.81 -14.88 -3.51
CA GLY A 9 10.74 -16.00 -3.26
C GLY A 9 10.18 -17.05 -2.28
N ALA A 10 8.86 -17.11 -2.11
CA ALA A 10 8.19 -18.13 -1.31
C ALA A 10 7.98 -19.41 -2.14
N ASP A 11 9.08 -20.02 -2.61
CA ASP A 11 9.11 -21.16 -3.53
C ASP A 11 8.47 -22.44 -2.96
N ALA A 12 8.32 -22.49 -1.63
CA ALA A 12 7.68 -23.57 -0.90
C ALA A 12 6.31 -23.17 -0.30
N TRP A 13 5.66 -22.14 -0.83
CA TRP A 13 4.37 -21.67 -0.33
C TRP A 13 3.31 -22.77 -0.31
N ALA A 14 2.53 -22.79 0.77
CA ALA A 14 1.35 -23.63 0.92
C ALA A 14 0.18 -22.79 1.46
N PRO A 15 -1.08 -23.11 1.07
CA PRO A 15 -2.26 -22.33 1.44
C PRO A 15 -2.60 -22.38 2.93
N ASP A 16 -2.20 -23.45 3.63
CA ASP A 16 -2.49 -23.66 5.03
C ASP A 16 -1.46 -24.59 5.69
N ALA A 17 -1.57 -24.77 7.01
CA ALA A 17 -0.64 -25.56 7.80
C ALA A 17 -0.62 -27.04 7.44
N ARG A 18 -1.74 -27.62 6.99
CA ARG A 18 -1.80 -29.05 6.60
C ARG A 18 -1.09 -29.26 5.28
N ALA A 19 -1.41 -28.43 4.29
CA ALA A 19 -0.72 -28.45 3.00
C ALA A 19 0.79 -28.18 3.14
N ALA A 20 1.19 -27.32 4.09
CA ALA A 20 2.60 -27.11 4.41
C ALA A 20 3.25 -28.38 4.99
N ALA A 21 2.57 -29.07 5.91
CA ALA A 21 3.06 -30.31 6.51
C ALA A 21 3.20 -31.44 5.47
N ASP A 22 2.21 -31.58 4.58
CA ASP A 22 2.25 -32.55 3.49
C ASP A 22 3.45 -32.26 2.56
N ARG A 23 3.66 -31.00 2.19
CA ARG A 23 4.80 -30.58 1.35
C ARG A 23 6.16 -30.82 2.02
N LEU A 24 6.27 -30.65 3.34
CA LEU A 24 7.48 -30.97 4.09
C LEU A 24 7.72 -32.49 4.19
N ALA A 25 6.66 -33.30 4.16
CA ALA A 25 6.77 -34.75 4.19
C ALA A 25 7.22 -35.36 2.85
N GLU A 26 7.01 -34.65 1.73
CA GLU A 26 7.46 -35.07 0.39
C GLU A 26 8.99 -35.10 0.22
N GLY A 27 9.73 -34.38 1.07
CA GLY A 27 11.18 -34.41 1.06
C GLY A 27 11.85 -33.07 1.39
N PRO A 28 13.18 -32.98 1.22
CA PRO A 28 13.91 -31.75 1.51
C PRO A 28 13.48 -30.61 0.57
N LEU A 29 13.34 -29.41 1.14
CA LEU A 29 13.04 -28.20 0.38
C LEU A 29 14.20 -27.84 -0.58
N PRO A 30 13.89 -27.19 -1.73
CA PRO A 30 14.92 -26.66 -2.60
C PRO A 30 15.82 -25.68 -1.84
N LYS A 31 17.12 -25.70 -2.17
CA LYS A 31 18.05 -24.74 -1.60
C LYS A 31 17.68 -23.33 -2.06
N PRO A 32 17.76 -22.32 -1.18
CA PRO A 32 17.58 -20.94 -1.59
C PRO A 32 18.55 -20.60 -2.72
N PRO A 33 18.10 -19.84 -3.73
CA PRO A 33 19.00 -19.27 -4.73
C PRO A 33 20.14 -18.46 -4.07
N PRO A 34 21.29 -18.28 -4.76
CA PRO A 34 22.38 -17.42 -4.29
C PRO A 34 21.88 -16.01 -3.99
N VAL A 35 22.58 -15.25 -3.15
CA VAL A 35 22.20 -13.85 -2.84
C VAL A 35 22.16 -13.02 -4.13
N HIS A 36 21.00 -12.44 -4.44
CA HIS A 36 20.74 -11.51 -5.55
C HIS A 36 19.99 -10.28 -5.01
N GLN A 37 20.02 -9.17 -5.74
CA GLN A 37 19.22 -8.00 -5.41
C GLN A 37 17.79 -8.19 -5.94
N ALA A 38 16.78 -7.63 -5.27
CA ALA A 38 15.40 -7.72 -5.72
C ALA A 38 15.22 -7.24 -7.17
N VAL A 39 16.00 -6.26 -7.62
CA VAL A 39 15.97 -5.74 -9.00
C VAL A 39 16.42 -6.76 -10.05
N ASP A 40 17.21 -7.77 -9.66
CA ASP A 40 17.66 -8.83 -10.57
C ASP A 40 16.48 -9.70 -11.04
N ASP A 41 15.47 -9.90 -10.18
CA ASP A 41 14.25 -10.66 -10.49
C ASP A 41 13.03 -9.76 -10.80
N LEU A 42 13.07 -8.51 -10.33
CA LEU A 42 12.00 -7.53 -10.41
C LEU A 42 12.49 -6.28 -11.16
N PRO A 43 12.61 -6.34 -12.50
CA PRO A 43 13.22 -5.28 -13.30
C PRO A 43 12.48 -3.94 -13.20
N HIS A 44 11.18 -3.94 -12.88
CA HIS A 44 10.40 -2.73 -12.64
C HIS A 44 10.89 -1.94 -11.42
N LEU A 45 11.62 -2.55 -10.47
CA LEU A 45 12.19 -1.83 -9.33
C LEU A 45 13.39 -0.94 -9.69
N ALA A 46 13.90 -1.04 -10.92
CA ALA A 46 15.00 -0.23 -11.40
C ALA A 46 14.66 1.28 -11.47
N ASP A 47 13.37 1.63 -11.51
CA ASP A 47 12.87 3.01 -11.46
C ASP A 47 13.07 3.71 -10.11
N GLN A 48 13.43 2.95 -9.07
CA GLN A 48 13.65 3.39 -7.69
C GLN A 48 12.42 4.01 -7.00
N GLU A 49 11.22 3.95 -7.58
CA GLU A 49 10.01 4.53 -6.97
C GLU A 49 9.69 3.86 -5.63
N TYR A 50 9.71 2.52 -5.61
CA TYR A 50 9.55 1.72 -4.38
C TYR A 50 10.58 2.09 -3.30
N ALA A 51 11.86 2.19 -3.69
CA ALA A 51 12.95 2.51 -2.78
C ALA A 51 12.82 3.94 -2.22
N HIS A 52 12.37 4.88 -3.04
CA HIS A 52 12.09 6.24 -2.60
C HIS A 52 10.96 6.24 -1.57
N ILE A 53 9.79 5.69 -1.92
CA ILE A 53 8.57 5.73 -1.09
C ILE A 53 8.80 5.06 0.26
N THR A 54 9.42 3.87 0.28
CA THR A 54 9.72 3.18 1.55
C THR A 54 10.67 3.96 2.43
N ARG A 55 11.70 4.59 1.85
CA ARG A 55 12.66 5.42 2.59
C ARG A 55 12.03 6.71 3.12
N THR A 56 11.10 7.31 2.38
CA THR A 56 10.48 8.61 2.72
C THR A 56 9.12 8.48 3.40
N ALA A 57 8.62 7.26 3.64
CA ALA A 57 7.29 6.99 4.17
C ALA A 57 6.93 7.81 5.44
N PRO A 58 7.78 7.89 6.49
CA PRO A 58 7.47 8.74 7.65
C PRO A 58 7.33 10.22 7.31
N GLY A 59 8.08 10.69 6.29
CA GLY A 59 8.00 12.06 5.78
C GLY A 59 6.71 12.30 4.99
N LEU A 60 6.32 11.35 4.13
CA LEU A 60 5.05 11.40 3.40
C LEU A 60 3.86 11.46 4.34
N VAL A 61 3.83 10.60 5.38
CA VAL A 61 2.75 10.61 6.39
C VAL A 61 2.65 11.97 7.08
N ARG A 62 3.78 12.54 7.52
CA ARG A 62 3.80 13.86 8.16
C ARG A 62 3.33 14.97 7.21
N HIS A 63 3.75 14.92 5.95
CA HIS A 63 3.33 15.89 4.95
C HIS A 63 1.81 15.87 4.76
N VAL A 64 1.24 14.68 4.55
CA VAL A 64 -0.20 14.53 4.33
C VAL A 64 -0.98 14.98 5.56
N LEU A 65 -0.57 14.60 6.78
CA LEU A 65 -1.22 15.06 8.00
C LEU A 65 -1.24 16.59 8.11
N ALA A 66 -0.11 17.25 7.90
CA ALA A 66 -0.04 18.71 7.92
C ALA A 66 -0.90 19.35 6.82
N GLY A 67 -0.91 18.74 5.63
CA GLY A 67 -1.74 19.18 4.51
C GLY A 67 -3.24 19.05 4.83
N LEU A 68 -3.68 17.94 5.41
CA LEU A 68 -5.07 17.73 5.81
C LEU A 68 -5.50 18.71 6.90
N GLU A 69 -4.66 18.99 7.90
CA GLU A 69 -4.96 20.01 8.92
C GLU A 69 -5.22 21.40 8.30
N SER A 70 -4.53 21.72 7.19
CA SER A 70 -4.73 22.99 6.48
C SER A 70 -5.93 23.00 5.53
N ARG A 71 -6.29 21.85 4.93
CA ARG A 71 -7.29 21.73 3.86
C ARG A 71 -8.65 21.21 4.33
N PHE A 72 -8.71 20.60 5.51
CA PHE A 72 -9.91 19.96 6.04
C PHE A 72 -10.31 20.55 7.41
N PRO A 73 -11.13 21.61 7.43
CA PRO A 73 -11.49 22.32 8.66
C PRO A 73 -12.05 21.43 9.77
N ALA A 74 -12.72 20.33 9.43
CA ALA A 74 -13.26 19.39 10.41
C ALA A 74 -12.18 18.69 11.26
N MET A 75 -10.92 18.65 10.80
CA MET A 75 -9.81 18.16 11.62
C MET A 75 -9.46 19.08 12.80
N ALA A 76 -9.89 20.35 12.79
CA ALA A 76 -9.67 21.25 13.92
C ALA A 76 -10.27 20.68 15.22
N ASP A 77 -11.43 20.02 15.11
CA ASP A 77 -12.17 19.46 16.25
C ASP A 77 -11.75 18.01 16.59
N TYR A 78 -10.76 17.44 15.89
CA TYR A 78 -10.33 16.07 16.15
C TYR A 78 -9.62 15.95 17.50
N THR A 79 -10.05 14.95 18.27
CA THR A 79 -9.32 14.46 19.44
C THR A 79 -7.97 13.87 19.05
N ASP A 80 -7.04 13.79 20.00
CA ASP A 80 -5.72 13.15 19.79
C ASP A 80 -5.84 11.71 19.28
N ARG A 81 -6.89 10.99 19.70
CA ARG A 81 -7.16 9.64 19.24
C ARG A 81 -7.57 9.62 17.76
N GLN A 82 -8.43 10.54 17.34
CA GLN A 82 -8.82 10.65 15.92
C GLN A 82 -7.63 11.04 15.06
N ARG A 83 -6.80 11.99 15.50
CA ARG A 83 -5.55 12.37 14.81
C ARG A 83 -4.60 11.19 14.64
N ARG A 84 -4.46 10.36 15.69
CA ARG A 84 -3.63 9.15 15.64
C ARG A 84 -4.18 8.13 14.65
N HIS A 85 -5.49 7.87 14.65
CA HIS A 85 -6.09 6.98 13.68
C HIS A 85 -5.95 7.49 12.24
N THR A 86 -6.10 8.80 12.01
CA THR A 86 -5.82 9.40 10.69
C THR A 86 -4.36 9.20 10.28
N ALA A 87 -3.41 9.36 11.20
CA ALA A 87 -1.99 9.08 10.93
C ALA A 87 -1.73 7.60 10.58
N GLU A 88 -2.38 6.69 11.29
CA GLU A 88 -2.34 5.24 11.01
C GLU A 88 -2.93 4.92 9.64
N ASP A 89 -4.07 5.49 9.28
CA ASP A 89 -4.70 5.29 7.97
C ASP A 89 -3.80 5.79 6.83
N ILE A 90 -3.16 6.95 6.98
CA ILE A 90 -2.20 7.47 6.00
C ILE A 90 -0.96 6.58 5.90
N ALA A 91 -0.46 6.07 7.02
CA ALA A 91 0.66 5.13 7.01
C ALA A 91 0.30 3.86 6.21
N HIS A 92 -0.90 3.30 6.43
CA HIS A 92 -1.38 2.18 5.63
C HIS A 92 -1.48 2.51 4.14
N ILE A 93 -1.93 3.71 3.76
CA ILE A 93 -1.96 4.13 2.35
C ILE A 93 -0.55 4.10 1.75
N VAL A 94 0.44 4.65 2.45
CA VAL A 94 1.83 4.66 1.96
C VAL A 94 2.42 3.24 1.90
N ASP A 95 2.11 2.39 2.87
CA ASP A 95 2.57 0.99 2.90
C ASP A 95 1.98 0.19 1.73
N PHE A 96 0.68 0.34 1.47
CA PHE A 96 0.01 -0.36 0.35
C PHE A 96 0.43 0.20 -1.01
N LEU A 97 0.76 1.49 -1.11
CA LEU A 97 1.37 2.07 -2.31
C LEU A 97 2.74 1.44 -2.59
N GLY A 98 3.59 1.35 -1.56
CA GLY A 98 4.88 0.68 -1.64
C GLY A 98 4.75 -0.80 -2.01
N ALA A 99 3.80 -1.51 -1.40
CA ALA A 99 3.54 -2.91 -1.71
C ALA A 99 3.12 -3.11 -3.17
N ALA A 100 2.20 -2.30 -3.69
CA ALA A 100 1.75 -2.37 -5.08
C ALA A 100 2.86 -2.08 -6.09
N LEU A 101 3.74 -1.11 -5.79
CA LEU A 101 4.94 -0.87 -6.60
C LEU A 101 5.91 -2.05 -6.56
N TYR A 102 6.07 -2.68 -5.39
CA TYR A 102 6.94 -3.83 -5.21
C TYR A 102 6.46 -5.03 -6.03
N VAL A 103 5.17 -5.36 -5.93
CA VAL A 103 4.58 -6.52 -6.63
C VAL A 103 4.10 -6.23 -8.06
N ASP A 104 4.26 -4.98 -8.52
CA ASP A 104 3.74 -4.45 -9.78
C ASP A 104 2.25 -4.75 -10.01
N ASP A 105 1.43 -4.52 -8.99
CA ASP A 105 -0.01 -4.86 -9.01
C ASP A 105 -0.89 -3.67 -8.61
N PRO A 106 -1.46 -2.95 -9.59
CA PRO A 106 -2.40 -1.87 -9.34
C PRO A 106 -3.70 -2.30 -8.64
N GLU A 107 -4.12 -3.56 -8.78
CA GLU A 107 -5.34 -4.07 -8.12
C GLU A 107 -5.14 -4.18 -6.61
N LEU A 108 -3.90 -4.44 -6.15
CA LEU A 108 -3.57 -4.46 -4.72
C LEU A 108 -3.90 -3.11 -4.08
N PHE A 109 -3.43 -2.02 -4.69
CA PHE A 109 -3.61 -0.68 -4.13
C PHE A 109 -5.06 -0.18 -4.27
N THR A 110 -5.65 -0.35 -5.44
CA THR A 110 -7.04 0.09 -5.68
C THR A 110 -8.06 -0.71 -4.87
N GLY A 111 -7.83 -2.02 -4.70
CA GLY A 111 -8.65 -2.88 -3.84
C GLY A 111 -8.55 -2.47 -2.37
N PHE A 112 -7.35 -2.15 -1.89
CA PHE A 112 -7.15 -1.58 -0.55
C PHE A 112 -7.88 -0.24 -0.37
N ALA A 113 -7.76 0.68 -1.33
CA ALA A 113 -8.43 1.99 -1.24
C ALA A 113 -9.96 1.86 -1.19
N ALA A 114 -10.54 0.99 -2.02
CA ALA A 114 -11.98 0.70 -2.00
C ALA A 114 -12.41 0.03 -0.68
N TRP A 115 -11.61 -0.90 -0.16
CA TRP A 115 -11.87 -1.53 1.15
C TRP A 115 -11.81 -0.52 2.30
N MET A 116 -10.80 0.36 2.31
CA MET A 116 -10.66 1.42 3.32
C MET A 116 -11.85 2.39 3.26
N ALA A 117 -12.28 2.80 2.07
CA ALA A 117 -13.49 3.61 1.87
C ALA A 117 -14.74 2.93 2.46
N GLY A 118 -14.89 1.62 2.24
CA GLY A 118 -15.97 0.83 2.85
C GLY A 118 -15.91 0.80 4.38
N ILE A 119 -14.71 0.67 4.97
CA ILE A 119 -14.52 0.72 6.43
C ILE A 119 -14.89 2.09 7.00
N LEU A 120 -14.45 3.17 6.36
CA LEU A 120 -14.78 4.53 6.80
C LEU A 120 -16.29 4.77 6.73
N THR A 121 -16.93 4.35 5.65
CA THR A 121 -18.38 4.46 5.48
C THR A 121 -19.14 3.70 6.57
N ALA A 122 -18.68 2.49 6.93
CA ALA A 122 -19.25 1.71 8.04
C ALA A 122 -19.05 2.36 9.42
N ARG A 123 -18.20 3.38 9.53
CA ARG A 123 -17.93 4.18 10.74
C ARG A 123 -18.54 5.59 10.66
N ASP A 124 -19.50 5.82 9.77
CA ASP A 124 -20.13 7.13 9.51
C ASP A 124 -19.16 8.22 9.02
N VAL A 125 -18.02 7.83 8.44
CA VAL A 125 -17.07 8.73 7.76
C VAL A 125 -17.24 8.61 6.25
N PRO A 126 -17.54 9.70 5.51
CA PRO A 126 -17.77 9.61 4.08
C PRO A 126 -16.55 9.11 3.29
N ALA A 127 -16.73 8.17 2.36
CA ALA A 127 -15.64 7.62 1.53
C ALA A 127 -14.76 8.68 0.85
N HIS A 128 -15.36 9.78 0.38
CA HIS A 128 -14.66 10.89 -0.26
C HIS A 128 -13.68 11.63 0.68
N SER A 129 -13.71 11.38 1.98
CA SER A 129 -12.72 11.93 2.93
C SER A 129 -11.30 11.40 2.68
N LEU A 130 -11.15 10.32 1.91
CA LEU A 130 -9.83 9.79 1.50
C LEU A 130 -9.19 10.61 0.37
N LEU A 131 -10.00 11.27 -0.46
CA LEU A 131 -9.50 11.95 -1.67
C LEU A 131 -8.44 13.02 -1.37
N PRO A 132 -8.59 13.90 -0.35
CA PRO A 132 -7.57 14.89 -0.04
C PRO A 132 -6.22 14.28 0.36
N ALA A 133 -6.22 13.11 1.02
CA ALA A 133 -4.98 12.43 1.38
C ALA A 133 -4.28 11.86 0.13
N LEU A 134 -5.05 11.28 -0.79
CA LEU A 134 -4.55 10.79 -2.07
C LEU A 134 -4.01 11.94 -2.95
N ASP A 135 -4.69 13.09 -2.97
CA ASP A 135 -4.26 14.29 -3.68
C ASP A 135 -2.93 14.83 -3.14
N LEU A 136 -2.80 14.95 -1.81
CA LEU A 136 -1.57 15.39 -1.15
C LEU A 136 -0.38 14.46 -1.44
N LEU A 137 -0.61 13.14 -1.48
CA LEU A 137 0.42 12.19 -1.88
C LEU A 137 0.80 12.35 -3.36
N ALA A 138 -0.18 12.53 -4.25
CA ALA A 138 0.08 12.70 -5.68
C ALA A 138 0.87 13.97 -5.96
N GLU A 139 0.56 15.06 -5.26
CA GLU A 139 1.32 16.32 -5.31
C GLU A 139 2.77 16.12 -4.85
N GLN A 140 2.99 15.42 -3.72
CA GLN A 140 4.35 15.16 -3.22
C GLN A 140 5.16 14.19 -4.08
N LEU A 141 4.48 13.32 -4.81
CA LEU A 141 5.09 12.27 -5.62
C LEU A 141 5.04 12.59 -7.13
N ALA A 142 4.88 13.86 -7.51
CA ALA A 142 4.68 14.27 -8.90
C ALA A 142 5.79 13.81 -9.88
N ASP A 143 7.03 13.64 -9.39
CA ASP A 143 8.17 13.14 -10.17
C ASP A 143 8.23 11.60 -10.26
N TYR A 144 7.24 10.89 -9.70
CA TYR A 144 7.15 9.43 -9.62
C TYR A 144 5.92 8.93 -10.39
N PRO A 145 6.05 8.67 -11.71
CA PRO A 145 4.91 8.40 -12.60
C PRO A 145 4.11 7.14 -12.25
N ARG A 146 4.73 6.05 -11.77
CA ARG A 146 3.96 4.85 -11.38
C ARG A 146 3.20 5.08 -10.08
N ALA A 147 3.83 5.72 -9.10
CA ALA A 147 3.17 6.08 -7.85
C ALA A 147 1.97 6.99 -8.08
N THR A 148 2.11 8.00 -8.96
CA THR A 148 1.01 8.91 -9.31
C THR A 148 -0.09 8.24 -10.11
N ASP A 149 0.22 7.32 -11.03
CA ASP A 149 -0.79 6.49 -11.71
C ASP A 149 -1.59 5.63 -10.70
N LEU A 150 -0.91 4.97 -9.76
CA LEU A 150 -1.57 4.19 -8.70
C LEU A 150 -2.49 5.05 -7.83
N LEU A 151 -2.04 6.25 -7.44
CA LEU A 151 -2.84 7.22 -6.69
C LEU A 151 -4.07 7.69 -7.49
N SER A 152 -3.92 7.96 -8.79
CA SER A 152 -5.04 8.33 -9.66
C SER A 152 -6.09 7.21 -9.73
N ARG A 153 -5.66 5.97 -9.96
CA ARG A 153 -6.57 4.81 -10.00
C ARG A 153 -7.26 4.57 -8.66
N ALA A 154 -6.57 4.80 -7.54
CA ALA A 154 -7.16 4.69 -6.21
C ALA A 154 -8.26 5.74 -5.98
N ARG A 155 -8.08 6.98 -6.46
CA ARG A 155 -9.13 8.01 -6.43
C ARG A 155 -10.35 7.56 -7.20
N GLU A 156 -10.18 7.08 -8.44
CA GLU A 156 -11.28 6.56 -9.26
C GLU A 156 -11.99 5.38 -8.57
N ALA A 157 -11.25 4.54 -7.84
CA ALA A 157 -11.83 3.44 -7.07
C ALA A 157 -12.68 3.93 -5.90
N VAL A 158 -12.20 4.92 -5.15
CA VAL A 158 -12.95 5.54 -4.04
C VAL A 158 -14.20 6.25 -4.57
N GLU A 159 -14.10 6.99 -5.66
CA GLU A 159 -15.25 7.68 -6.28
C GLU A 159 -16.34 6.70 -6.74
N ARG A 160 -15.97 5.50 -7.19
CA ARG A 160 -16.93 4.43 -7.54
C ARG A 160 -17.62 3.80 -6.33
N THR A 161 -17.08 3.99 -5.12
CA THR A 161 -17.67 3.44 -3.87
C THR A 161 -18.57 4.43 -3.13
N ALA A 162 -18.51 5.72 -3.48
CA ALA A 162 -19.33 6.79 -2.93
C ALA A 162 -20.71 6.85 -3.58
#